data_AF-A0A126UYC2-F1
#
_entry.id   AF-A0A126UYC2-F1
#
_cell.length_a   1.000
_cell.length_b   1.000
_cell.length_c   1.000
_cell.angle_alpha   90.00
_cell.angle_beta   90.00
_cell.angle_gamma   90.00
#
_symmetry.space_group_name_H-M   'P 1'
#
loop_
_entity.id
_entity.type
_entity.pdbx_description
1 polymer ?
#
loop_
_entity_poly.entity_id
_entity_poly.type
_entity_poly.pdbx_seq_one_letter_code
_entity_poly.pdbx_strand_id
1 'polypeptide(L)'
;MPEVSVTNFNPVFFHVGRFLEVHGFMESEFIKRHGYDFNLFLSVLEGLSSFSILPQKALYTNEEDFAQGIKLQAFMQTLSRGYHVFVGSTDDLCKMLVERIELVCKKEFQLEEIRKVVASLLLDVSQQSHVSLWSGGPRAIIIPGDNVQIVDFVSIPSVLRTLFAFMRDKLGDSGTVFEKLFRDALVRRGYDVKSGGLFSDDGNQRELDAGVQIGDCLYLFECVSVERPLDYEIGNPKTISKRIERLTGKLEQVEGLKEFIKHSPVGKNYDYSTVKRIEHFVVSPFVEWIWSYSPTLWSDLGFPRIVSPGEALLILETPE
;
A
#
# COMPACT_ATOMS: atom_id res chain seq x y z
N MET A 1 32.38 23.86 6.30
CA MET A 1 31.23 22.95 6.48
C MET A 1 30.78 22.55 5.09
N PRO A 2 30.60 21.26 4.76
CA PRO A 2 30.02 20.89 3.48
C PRO A 2 28.60 21.50 3.42
N GLU A 3 28.30 22.21 2.33
CA GLU A 3 26.96 22.72 2.09
C GLU A 3 25.97 21.56 2.15
N VAL A 4 25.01 21.63 3.07
CA VAL A 4 23.91 20.67 3.12
C VAL A 4 23.10 20.91 1.86
N SER A 5 23.25 20.02 0.87
CA SER A 5 22.42 20.05 -0.34
C SER A 5 20.96 19.88 0.07
N VAL A 6 20.19 20.96 0.04
CA VAL A 6 18.76 20.95 0.33
C VAL A 6 18.05 20.25 -0.83
N THR A 7 17.45 19.10 -0.57
CA THR A 7 16.57 18.41 -1.53
C THR A 7 15.15 18.95 -1.39
N ASN A 8 14.49 19.29 -2.50
CA ASN A 8 13.10 19.73 -2.50
C ASN A 8 12.12 18.56 -2.74
N PHE A 9 12.63 17.38 -3.04
CA PHE A 9 11.86 16.18 -3.32
C PHE A 9 12.45 14.98 -2.56
N ASN A 10 11.58 14.23 -1.88
CA ASN A 10 11.93 12.98 -1.23
C ASN A 10 11.47 11.81 -2.12
N PRO A 11 12.40 11.02 -2.70
CA PRO A 11 12.02 9.90 -3.55
C PRO A 11 11.31 8.83 -2.73
N VAL A 12 10.23 8.29 -3.30
CA VAL A 12 9.52 7.14 -2.74
C VAL A 12 9.94 5.91 -3.53
N PHE A 13 10.59 4.96 -2.86
CA PHE A 13 10.93 3.67 -3.45
C PHE A 13 9.73 2.72 -3.36
N PHE A 14 9.41 2.09 -4.48
CA PHE A 14 8.21 1.30 -4.64
C PHE A 14 8.51 0.03 -5.45
N HIS A 15 8.05 -1.12 -4.95
CA HIS A 15 8.23 -2.40 -5.63
C HIS A 15 6.99 -2.75 -6.46
N VAL A 16 7.05 -2.48 -7.77
CA VAL A 16 5.94 -2.69 -8.71
C VAL A 16 5.38 -4.10 -8.65
N GLY A 17 6.23 -5.13 -8.70
CA GLY A 17 5.80 -6.54 -8.68
C GLY A 17 4.97 -6.90 -7.44
N ARG A 18 5.41 -6.47 -6.25
CA ARG A 18 4.67 -6.69 -4.99
C ARG A 18 3.35 -5.92 -4.97
N PHE A 19 3.30 -4.72 -5.54
CA PHE A 19 2.04 -3.98 -5.61
C PHE A 19 1.02 -4.67 -6.54
N LEU A 20 1.48 -5.17 -7.68
CA LEU A 20 0.66 -5.97 -8.60
C LEU A 20 0.14 -7.24 -7.91
N GLU A 21 1.00 -7.97 -7.19
CA GLU A 21 0.62 -9.17 -6.43
C GLU A 21 -0.48 -8.86 -5.41
N VAL A 22 -0.30 -7.80 -4.61
CA VAL A 22 -1.24 -7.43 -3.54
C VAL A 22 -2.56 -6.90 -4.07
N HIS A 23 -2.56 -6.20 -5.20
CA HIS A 23 -3.78 -5.59 -5.75
C HIS A 23 -4.35 -6.35 -6.95
N GLY A 24 -3.81 -7.54 -7.28
CA GLY A 24 -4.22 -8.33 -8.43
C GLY A 24 -5.72 -8.69 -8.41
N PHE A 25 -6.31 -8.84 -7.22
CA PHE A 25 -7.75 -9.08 -7.07
C PHE A 25 -8.63 -7.94 -7.67
N MET A 26 -8.08 -6.73 -7.82
CA MET A 26 -8.77 -5.57 -8.42
C MET A 26 -8.63 -5.49 -9.94
N GLU A 27 -7.83 -6.34 -10.57
CA GLU A 27 -7.48 -6.24 -12.00
C GLU A 27 -8.71 -6.25 -12.92
N SER A 28 -9.69 -7.11 -12.64
CA SER A 28 -10.92 -7.18 -13.45
C SER A 28 -11.74 -5.88 -13.40
N GLU A 29 -11.89 -5.27 -12.23
CA GLU A 29 -12.61 -4.01 -12.07
C GLU A 29 -11.78 -2.83 -12.59
N PHE A 30 -10.46 -2.89 -12.48
CA PHE A 30 -9.52 -1.94 -13.05
C PHE A 30 -9.65 -1.87 -14.57
N ILE A 31 -9.56 -3.02 -15.25
CA ILE A 31 -9.69 -3.12 -16.71
C ILE A 31 -11.05 -2.60 -17.15
N LYS A 32 -12.13 -2.97 -16.43
CA LYS A 32 -13.48 -2.50 -16.74
C LYS A 32 -13.61 -0.98 -16.66
N ARG A 33 -12.94 -0.34 -15.70
CA ARG A 33 -13.02 1.11 -15.46
C ARG A 33 -12.13 1.91 -16.41
N HIS A 34 -10.91 1.43 -16.65
CA HIS A 34 -9.87 2.19 -17.36
C HIS A 34 -9.70 1.76 -18.83
N GLY A 35 -10.16 0.57 -19.21
CA GLY A 35 -10.07 0.07 -20.59
C GLY A 35 -8.67 -0.40 -21.01
N TYR A 36 -7.76 -0.60 -20.06
CA TYR A 36 -6.42 -1.12 -20.27
C TYR A 36 -5.96 -1.97 -19.08
N ASP A 37 -4.93 -2.79 -19.32
CA ASP A 37 -4.39 -3.75 -18.38
C ASP A 37 -3.68 -3.10 -17.17
N PHE A 38 -3.81 -3.70 -15.98
CA PHE A 38 -3.23 -3.14 -14.74
C PHE A 38 -1.70 -3.28 -14.71
N ASN A 39 -1.17 -4.41 -15.19
CA ASN A 39 0.27 -4.64 -15.28
C ASN A 39 0.92 -3.70 -16.32
N LEU A 40 0.24 -3.43 -17.44
CA LEU A 40 0.63 -2.39 -18.39
C LEU A 40 0.68 -1.01 -17.74
N PHE A 41 -0.35 -0.62 -17.00
CA PHE A 41 -0.39 0.68 -16.31
C PHE A 41 0.82 0.87 -15.38
N LEU A 42 1.11 -0.14 -14.55
CA LEU A 42 2.26 -0.10 -13.65
C LEU A 42 3.60 -0.08 -14.41
N SER A 43 3.70 -0.81 -15.53
CA SER A 43 4.91 -0.82 -16.36
C SER A 43 5.17 0.55 -17.00
N VAL A 44 4.12 1.28 -17.39
CA VAL A 44 4.25 2.68 -17.84
C VAL A 44 4.76 3.59 -16.72
N LEU A 45 4.24 3.45 -15.50
CA LEU A 45 4.74 4.22 -14.35
C LEU A 45 6.21 3.90 -14.03
N GLU A 46 6.61 2.62 -14.13
CA GLU A 46 7.99 2.18 -13.96
C GLU A 46 8.91 2.76 -15.05
N GLY A 47 8.46 2.70 -16.30
CA GLY A 47 9.14 3.32 -17.44
C GLY A 47 9.35 4.82 -17.24
N LEU A 48 8.30 5.56 -16.87
CA LEU A 48 8.39 6.99 -16.55
C LEU A 48 9.36 7.25 -15.39
N SER A 49 9.21 6.50 -14.29
CA SER A 49 10.04 6.66 -13.09
C SER A 49 11.52 6.42 -13.37
N SER A 50 11.85 5.54 -14.31
CA SER A 50 13.23 5.22 -14.66
C SER A 50 14.01 6.42 -15.25
N PHE A 51 13.36 7.49 -15.72
CA PHE A 51 14.09 8.72 -16.11
C PHE A 51 14.89 9.33 -14.97
N SER A 52 14.44 9.14 -13.73
CA SER A 52 15.11 9.68 -12.54
C SER A 52 16.48 9.07 -12.29
N ILE A 53 16.72 7.85 -12.76
CA ILE A 53 17.93 7.06 -12.47
C ILE A 53 18.67 6.58 -13.73
N LEU A 54 17.98 6.46 -14.86
CA LEU A 54 18.46 5.93 -16.13
C LEU A 54 18.06 6.86 -17.28
N PRO A 55 18.59 8.09 -17.34
CA PRO A 55 18.31 9.02 -18.44
C PRO A 55 18.75 8.41 -19.78
N GLN A 56 18.07 8.79 -20.87
CA GLN A 56 18.28 8.19 -22.20
C GLN A 56 19.75 8.18 -22.64
N LYS A 57 20.50 9.26 -22.37
CA LYS A 57 21.93 9.36 -22.70
C LYS A 57 22.78 8.28 -22.03
N ALA A 58 22.40 7.82 -20.84
CA ALA A 58 23.12 6.77 -20.12
C ALA A 58 22.89 5.38 -20.73
N LEU A 59 21.84 5.20 -21.54
CA LEU A 59 21.54 3.92 -22.21
C LEU A 59 22.38 3.68 -23.47
N TYR A 60 22.89 4.75 -24.08
CA TYR A 60 23.59 4.69 -25.37
C TYR A 60 25.10 4.96 -25.27
N THR A 61 25.65 5.14 -24.06
CA THR A 61 27.10 5.26 -23.86
C THR A 61 27.70 3.92 -23.44
N ASN A 62 28.86 3.60 -24.00
CA ASN A 62 29.66 2.42 -23.61
C ASN A 62 30.69 2.74 -22.53
N GLU A 63 30.87 4.02 -22.18
CA GLU A 63 31.79 4.47 -21.13
C GLU A 63 31.10 4.48 -19.77
N GLU A 64 31.52 3.57 -18.88
CA GLU A 64 30.88 3.35 -17.57
C GLU A 64 30.96 4.57 -16.65
N ASP A 65 32.14 5.20 -16.53
CA ASP A 65 32.33 6.38 -15.69
C ASP A 65 31.47 7.56 -16.17
N PHE A 66 31.39 7.75 -17.49
CA PHE A 66 30.55 8.77 -18.09
C PHE A 66 29.06 8.49 -17.85
N ALA A 67 28.64 7.22 -18.04
CA ALA A 67 27.28 6.79 -17.74
C ALA A 67 26.92 7.07 -16.27
N GLN A 68 27.83 6.77 -15.34
CA GLN A 68 27.62 6.96 -13.92
C GLN A 68 27.49 8.45 -13.55
N GLY A 69 28.32 9.31 -14.15
CA GLY A 69 28.19 10.76 -14.00
C GLY A 69 26.82 11.29 -14.45
N ILE A 70 26.32 10.81 -15.59
CA ILE A 70 25.00 11.18 -16.11
C ILE A 70 23.88 10.70 -15.17
N LYS A 71 23.94 9.44 -14.70
CA LYS A 71 22.95 8.87 -13.77
C LYS A 71 22.88 9.68 -12.47
N LEU A 72 24.04 9.99 -11.88
CA LEU A 72 24.12 10.79 -10.66
C LEU A 72 23.53 12.19 -10.89
N GLN A 73 23.85 12.83 -12.01
CA GLN A 73 23.30 14.14 -12.33
C GLN A 73 21.77 14.11 -12.48
N ALA A 74 21.21 13.11 -13.18
CA ALA A 74 19.77 12.96 -13.34
C ALA A 74 19.06 12.68 -12.01
N PHE A 75 19.67 11.87 -11.14
CA PHE A 75 19.15 11.61 -9.81
C PHE A 75 19.16 12.89 -8.96
N MET A 76 20.26 13.64 -8.94
CA MET A 76 20.35 14.91 -8.22
C MET A 76 19.36 15.96 -8.75
N GLN A 77 19.14 16.02 -10.07
CA GLN A 77 18.09 16.87 -10.66
C GLN A 77 16.71 16.47 -10.13
N THR A 78 16.42 15.18 -10.08
CA THR A 78 15.17 14.66 -9.52
C THR A 78 15.00 15.07 -8.06
N LEU A 79 16.03 14.90 -7.22
CA LEU A 79 16.00 15.32 -5.81
C LEU A 79 15.79 16.83 -5.63
N SER A 80 16.27 17.64 -6.58
CA SER A 80 16.16 19.10 -6.52
C SER A 80 14.83 19.66 -7.02
N ARG A 81 14.12 18.96 -7.92
CA ARG A 81 12.94 19.48 -8.64
C ARG A 81 11.69 18.62 -8.55
N GLY A 82 11.82 17.32 -8.37
CA GLY A 82 10.69 16.38 -8.35
C GLY A 82 10.07 16.05 -9.71
N TYR A 83 10.64 16.53 -10.82
CA TYR A 83 10.15 16.25 -12.17
C TYR A 83 11.30 16.06 -13.18
N HIS A 84 10.98 15.45 -14.32
CA HIS A 84 11.86 15.34 -15.49
C HIS A 84 11.29 16.10 -16.70
N VAL A 85 12.16 16.68 -17.52
CA VAL A 85 11.76 17.35 -18.76
C VAL A 85 12.17 16.48 -19.93
N PHE A 86 11.19 15.87 -20.59
CA PHE A 86 11.36 15.15 -21.84
C PHE A 86 11.21 16.12 -23.01
N VAL A 87 12.14 16.11 -23.96
CA VAL A 87 12.05 16.94 -25.18
C VAL A 87 11.42 16.13 -26.29
N GLY A 88 10.30 16.59 -26.81
CA GLY A 88 9.52 15.90 -27.85
C GLY A 88 8.02 16.00 -27.63
N SER A 89 7.27 15.45 -28.59
CA SER A 89 5.82 15.33 -28.50
C SER A 89 5.40 14.20 -27.54
N THR A 90 4.11 14.15 -27.20
CA THR A 90 3.54 13.02 -26.46
C THR A 90 3.68 11.69 -27.21
N ASP A 91 3.67 11.71 -28.55
CA ASP A 91 3.88 10.52 -29.37
C ASP A 91 5.33 10.02 -29.29
N ASP A 92 6.30 10.94 -29.28
CA ASP A 92 7.72 10.61 -29.09
C ASP A 92 7.95 10.00 -27.69
N LEU A 93 7.26 10.52 -26.67
CA LEU A 93 7.28 9.95 -25.33
C LEU A 93 6.74 8.51 -25.33
N CYS A 94 5.62 8.25 -26.02
CA CYS A 94 5.03 6.90 -26.10
C CYS A 94 5.98 5.90 -26.78
N LYS A 95 6.61 6.28 -27.90
CA LYS A 95 7.57 5.43 -28.62
C LYS A 95 8.76 5.07 -27.73
N MET A 96 9.34 6.07 -27.06
CA MET A 96 10.46 5.80 -26.17
C MET A 96 10.03 4.97 -24.94
N LEU A 97 8.80 5.11 -24.45
CA LEU A 97 8.28 4.24 -23.38
C LEU A 97 8.20 2.76 -23.81
N VAL A 98 7.90 2.45 -25.07
CA VAL A 98 7.95 1.06 -25.58
C VAL A 98 9.34 0.47 -25.34
N GLU A 99 10.37 1.12 -25.89
CA GLU A 99 11.76 0.66 -25.79
C GLU A 99 12.23 0.57 -24.33
N ARG A 100 11.82 1.53 -23.52
CA ARG A 100 12.23 1.63 -22.13
C ARG A 100 11.58 0.58 -21.24
N ILE A 101 10.31 0.26 -21.46
CA ILE A 101 9.62 -0.80 -20.72
C ILE A 101 10.22 -2.17 -21.06
N GLU A 102 10.54 -2.41 -22.34
CA GLU A 102 11.24 -3.62 -22.77
C GLU A 102 12.61 -3.74 -22.06
N LEU A 103 13.38 -2.65 -22.02
CA LEU A 103 14.69 -2.64 -21.40
C LEU A 103 14.65 -2.82 -19.87
N VAL A 104 13.80 -2.03 -19.20
CA VAL A 104 13.78 -1.91 -17.73
C VAL A 104 12.90 -2.98 -17.10
N CYS A 105 11.68 -3.15 -17.62
CA CYS A 105 10.68 -4.03 -17.03
C CYS A 105 10.74 -5.45 -17.61
N LYS A 106 11.48 -5.67 -18.71
CA LYS A 106 11.56 -6.94 -19.45
C LYS A 106 10.17 -7.41 -19.93
N LYS A 107 9.36 -6.47 -20.41
CA LYS A 107 8.00 -6.70 -20.91
C LYS A 107 7.81 -5.99 -22.24
N GLU A 108 7.03 -6.60 -23.11
CA GLU A 108 6.67 -6.04 -24.42
C GLU A 108 5.19 -5.66 -24.43
N PHE A 109 4.90 -4.45 -24.89
CA PHE A 109 3.54 -3.95 -25.06
C PHE A 109 3.41 -3.21 -26.38
N GLN A 110 2.21 -3.18 -26.96
CA GLN A 110 2.00 -2.46 -28.21
C GLN A 110 1.94 -0.95 -27.96
N LEU A 111 2.45 -0.18 -28.93
CA LEU A 111 2.45 1.29 -28.87
C LEU A 111 1.04 1.87 -28.60
N GLU A 112 0.00 1.30 -29.22
CA GLU A 112 -1.38 1.75 -29.01
C GLU A 112 -1.89 1.53 -27.58
N GLU A 113 -1.41 0.48 -26.90
CA GLU A 113 -1.78 0.20 -25.52
C GLU A 113 -1.11 1.21 -24.57
N ILE A 114 0.18 1.50 -24.80
CA ILE A 114 0.90 2.54 -24.07
C ILE A 114 0.25 3.91 -24.27
N ARG A 115 -0.17 4.25 -25.49
CA ARG A 115 -0.87 5.51 -25.78
C ARG A 115 -2.14 5.66 -24.96
N LYS A 116 -2.93 4.61 -24.76
CA LYS A 116 -4.14 4.65 -23.90
C LYS A 116 -3.79 4.99 -22.45
N VAL A 117 -2.74 4.38 -21.90
CA VAL A 117 -2.29 4.68 -20.53
C VAL A 117 -1.76 6.11 -20.44
N VAL A 118 -0.88 6.51 -21.35
CA VAL A 118 -0.30 7.86 -21.39
C VAL A 118 -1.39 8.92 -21.50
N ALA A 119 -2.41 8.73 -22.33
CA ALA A 119 -3.54 9.65 -22.44
C ALA A 119 -4.28 9.80 -21.10
N SER A 120 -4.44 8.73 -20.31
CA SER A 120 -5.06 8.81 -18.98
C SER A 120 -4.20 9.50 -17.92
N LEU A 121 -2.89 9.67 -18.17
CA LEU A 121 -1.94 10.33 -17.28
C LEU A 121 -1.60 11.77 -17.73
N LEU A 122 -2.12 12.20 -18.88
CA LEU A 122 -1.83 13.49 -19.51
C LEU A 122 -2.75 14.60 -18.96
N LEU A 123 -2.17 15.75 -18.64
CA LEU A 123 -2.93 16.95 -18.27
C LEU A 123 -3.55 17.59 -19.53
N ASP A 124 -4.76 17.18 -19.88
CA ASP A 124 -5.58 17.85 -20.89
C ASP A 124 -6.64 18.79 -20.27
N VAL A 125 -7.38 19.50 -21.13
CA VAL A 125 -8.44 20.44 -20.70
C VAL A 125 -9.54 19.73 -19.89
N SER A 126 -9.82 18.47 -20.21
CA SER A 126 -10.79 17.67 -19.45
C SER A 126 -10.26 17.37 -18.05
N GLN A 127 -9.03 16.89 -17.93
CA GLN A 127 -8.39 16.58 -16.64
C GLN A 127 -8.25 17.81 -15.76
N GLN A 128 -7.92 18.97 -16.32
CA GLN A 128 -7.85 20.23 -15.59
C GLN A 128 -9.15 20.54 -14.84
N SER A 129 -10.31 20.28 -15.45
CA SER A 129 -11.61 20.50 -14.82
C SER A 129 -11.93 19.54 -13.66
N HIS A 130 -11.21 18.43 -13.56
CA HIS A 130 -11.37 17.42 -12.51
C HIS A 130 -10.38 17.57 -11.35
N VAL A 131 -9.37 18.46 -11.45
CA VAL A 131 -8.43 18.72 -10.38
C VAL A 131 -9.16 19.39 -9.21
N SER A 132 -9.37 18.64 -8.14
CA SER A 132 -10.00 19.14 -6.92
C SER A 132 -8.95 19.46 -5.87
N LEU A 133 -8.95 20.70 -5.36
CA LEU A 133 -8.08 21.12 -4.27
C LEU A 133 -8.35 20.35 -2.97
N TRP A 134 -9.62 19.93 -2.75
CA TRP A 134 -10.05 19.25 -1.54
C TRP A 134 -9.67 17.77 -1.52
N SER A 135 -9.83 17.07 -2.65
CA SER A 135 -9.48 15.65 -2.73
C SER A 135 -8.04 15.41 -3.19
N GLY A 136 -7.35 16.47 -3.62
CA GLY A 136 -6.08 16.36 -4.34
C GLY A 136 -6.23 15.89 -5.79
N GLY A 137 -7.46 15.62 -6.24
CA GLY A 137 -7.88 15.28 -7.61
C GLY A 137 -7.20 14.06 -8.23
N PRO A 138 -7.71 13.53 -9.37
CA PRO A 138 -6.84 12.77 -10.25
C PRO A 138 -5.68 13.68 -10.65
N ARG A 139 -4.46 13.24 -10.34
CA ARG A 139 -3.25 13.99 -10.71
C ARG A 139 -2.72 13.48 -12.04
N ALA A 140 -2.57 14.40 -12.99
CA ALA A 140 -1.79 14.12 -14.18
C ALA A 140 -0.32 13.92 -13.79
N ILE A 141 0.34 12.99 -14.48
CA ILE A 141 1.79 12.75 -14.35
C ILE A 141 2.52 13.46 -15.48
N ILE A 142 1.88 13.60 -16.65
CA ILE A 142 2.49 14.15 -17.85
C ILE A 142 1.84 15.50 -18.15
N ILE A 143 2.62 16.56 -18.13
CA ILE A 143 2.16 17.92 -18.41
C ILE A 143 2.74 18.37 -19.75
N PRO A 144 1.93 18.53 -20.80
CA PRO A 144 2.41 18.96 -22.11
C PRO A 144 2.81 20.44 -22.08
N GLY A 145 3.96 20.75 -22.66
CA GLY A 145 4.34 22.08 -23.13
C GLY A 145 4.60 22.05 -24.63
N ASP A 146 5.00 23.18 -25.23
CA ASP A 146 5.08 23.33 -26.69
C ASP A 146 5.86 22.19 -27.39
N ASN A 147 7.11 21.94 -26.95
CA ASN A 147 7.99 20.91 -27.50
C ASN A 147 8.60 20.02 -26.40
N VAL A 148 7.95 19.99 -25.23
CA VAL A 148 8.42 19.28 -24.05
C VAL A 148 7.27 18.61 -23.33
N GLN A 149 7.55 17.51 -22.66
CA GLN A 149 6.64 16.86 -21.71
C GLN A 149 7.30 16.93 -20.33
N ILE A 150 6.64 17.54 -19.36
CA ILE A 150 7.08 17.49 -17.96
C ILE A 150 6.50 16.23 -17.34
N VAL A 151 7.36 15.36 -16.83
CA VAL A 151 6.98 14.16 -16.09
C VAL A 151 7.11 14.46 -14.59
N ASP A 152 5.99 14.65 -13.91
CA ASP A 152 5.93 14.98 -12.49
C ASP A 152 5.97 13.71 -11.63
N PHE A 153 7.14 13.44 -11.03
CA PHE A 153 7.32 12.28 -10.16
C PHE A 153 6.62 12.43 -8.81
N VAL A 154 6.34 13.67 -8.38
CA VAL A 154 5.61 13.94 -7.14
C VAL A 154 4.18 13.39 -7.22
N SER A 155 3.61 13.33 -8.42
CA SER A 155 2.24 12.87 -8.65
C SER A 155 2.09 11.34 -8.66
N ILE A 156 3.17 10.57 -8.90
CA ILE A 156 3.10 9.09 -8.98
C ILE A 156 2.56 8.45 -7.69
N PRO A 157 3.09 8.75 -6.48
CA PRO A 157 2.54 8.18 -5.25
C PRO A 157 1.07 8.55 -5.01
N SER A 158 0.65 9.76 -5.41
CA SER A 158 -0.75 10.17 -5.31
C SER A 158 -1.65 9.38 -6.25
N VAL A 159 -1.23 9.15 -7.49
CA VAL A 159 -1.96 8.32 -8.45
C VAL A 159 -2.08 6.88 -7.95
N LEU A 160 -1.00 6.28 -7.45
CA LEU A 160 -1.05 4.93 -6.89
C LEU A 160 -2.00 4.84 -5.67
N ARG A 161 -2.04 5.87 -4.83
CA ARG A 161 -2.93 5.92 -3.65
C ARG A 161 -4.41 5.98 -4.02
N THR A 162 -4.75 6.63 -5.13
CA THR A 162 -6.14 6.84 -5.56
C THR A 162 -6.56 5.91 -6.69
N LEU A 163 -5.68 5.02 -7.14
CA LEU A 163 -5.86 4.17 -8.32
C LEU A 163 -7.18 3.39 -8.29
N PHE A 164 -7.48 2.79 -7.14
CA PHE A 164 -8.68 1.97 -6.94
C PHE A 164 -9.86 2.73 -6.33
N ALA A 165 -9.77 4.06 -6.24
CA ALA A 165 -10.85 4.86 -5.69
C ALA A 165 -12.15 4.63 -6.46
N PHE A 166 -13.24 4.40 -5.72
CA PHE A 166 -14.57 4.07 -6.26
C PHE A 166 -14.64 2.77 -7.08
N MET A 167 -13.64 1.90 -6.99
CA MET A 167 -13.76 0.51 -7.45
C MET A 167 -14.24 -0.36 -6.28
N ARG A 168 -15.06 -1.38 -6.57
CA ARG A 168 -15.61 -2.26 -5.54
C ARG A 168 -14.88 -3.59 -5.57
N ASP A 169 -14.38 -4.00 -4.41
CA ASP A 169 -14.06 -5.39 -4.13
C ASP A 169 -15.38 -6.16 -4.00
N LYS A 170 -15.74 -6.92 -5.05
CA LYS A 170 -17.00 -7.68 -5.09
C LYS A 170 -16.91 -9.02 -4.37
N LEU A 171 -15.71 -9.53 -4.13
CA LEU A 171 -15.48 -10.88 -3.63
C LEU A 171 -15.07 -10.89 -2.14
N GLY A 172 -14.75 -9.74 -1.57
CA GLY A 172 -14.25 -9.64 -0.19
C GLY A 172 -12.78 -10.06 -0.08
N ASP A 173 -12.11 -10.24 -1.22
CA ASP A 173 -10.73 -10.71 -1.32
C ASP A 173 -9.75 -9.77 -0.62
N SER A 174 -10.07 -8.47 -0.52
CA SER A 174 -9.24 -7.50 0.20
C SER A 174 -9.04 -7.84 1.67
N GLY A 175 -10.05 -8.44 2.32
CA GLY A 175 -9.94 -8.93 3.70
C GLY A 175 -8.91 -10.04 3.81
N THR A 176 -9.07 -11.07 2.98
CA THR A 176 -8.19 -12.24 2.93
C THR A 176 -6.75 -11.87 2.53
N VAL A 177 -6.59 -10.95 1.58
CA VAL A 177 -5.26 -10.44 1.18
C VAL A 177 -4.60 -9.69 2.32
N PHE A 178 -5.32 -8.80 3.00
CA PHE A 178 -4.77 -8.04 4.13
C PHE A 178 -4.33 -8.97 5.28
N GLU A 179 -5.18 -9.92 5.66
CA GLU A 179 -4.87 -10.93 6.69
C GLU A 179 -3.63 -11.75 6.32
N LYS A 180 -3.55 -12.24 5.07
CA LYS A 180 -2.38 -12.97 4.57
C LYS A 180 -1.12 -12.11 4.66
N LEU A 181 -1.17 -10.85 4.21
CA LEU A 181 -0.02 -9.95 4.23
C LEU A 181 0.47 -9.64 5.65
N PHE A 182 -0.45 -9.50 6.59
CA PHE A 182 -0.12 -9.30 8.00
C PHE A 182 0.57 -10.53 8.58
N ARG A 183 0.04 -11.73 8.35
CA ARG A 183 0.71 -13.00 8.72
C ARG A 183 2.09 -13.13 8.10
N ASP A 184 2.22 -12.89 6.79
CA ASP A 184 3.50 -12.94 6.09
C ASP A 184 4.50 -11.93 6.68
N ALA A 185 4.03 -10.78 7.18
CA ALA A 185 4.89 -9.79 7.85
C ALA A 185 5.40 -10.29 9.21
N LEU A 186 4.54 -10.94 10.00
CA LEU A 186 4.93 -11.58 11.26
C LEU A 186 5.94 -12.71 11.05
N VAL A 187 5.70 -13.59 10.08
CA VAL A 187 6.63 -14.70 9.73
C VAL A 187 7.98 -14.15 9.29
N ARG A 188 8.03 -13.10 8.47
CA ARG A 188 9.30 -12.45 8.07
C ARG A 188 10.08 -11.85 9.24
N ARG A 189 9.41 -11.55 10.35
CA ARG A 189 10.04 -11.08 11.60
C ARG A 189 10.47 -12.22 12.51
N GLY A 190 10.24 -13.48 12.11
CA GLY A 190 10.68 -14.67 12.83
C GLY A 190 9.68 -15.21 13.85
N TYR A 191 8.45 -14.70 13.86
CA TYR A 191 7.40 -15.20 14.75
C TYR A 191 6.78 -16.51 14.24
N ASP A 192 6.46 -17.43 15.15
CA ASP A 192 5.61 -18.59 14.87
C ASP A 192 4.14 -18.13 14.90
N VAL A 193 3.53 -18.04 13.72
CA VAL A 193 2.18 -17.50 13.54
C VAL A 193 1.17 -18.65 13.46
N LYS A 194 0.19 -18.65 14.36
CA LYS A 194 -0.99 -19.52 14.31
C LYS A 194 -2.15 -18.81 13.63
N SER A 195 -2.92 -19.52 12.83
CA SER A 195 -4.14 -18.98 12.19
C SER A 195 -5.08 -20.10 11.74
N GLY A 196 -6.31 -19.76 11.41
CA GLY A 196 -7.36 -20.67 10.95
C GLY A 196 -8.37 -21.03 12.05
N GLY A 197 -9.18 -22.06 11.80
CA GLY A 197 -10.21 -22.50 12.74
C GLY A 197 -9.62 -23.16 13.99
N LEU A 198 -10.07 -22.74 15.17
CA LEU A 198 -9.83 -23.39 16.46
C LEU A 198 -11.04 -24.25 16.81
N PHE A 199 -10.82 -25.55 17.00
CA PHE A 199 -11.87 -26.52 17.31
C PHE A 199 -11.71 -27.03 18.72
N SER A 200 -12.62 -26.69 19.62
CA SER A 200 -12.64 -27.25 20.98
C SER A 200 -13.24 -28.66 20.99
N ASP A 201 -13.02 -29.37 22.09
CA ASP A 201 -13.49 -30.75 22.26
C ASP A 201 -15.02 -30.84 22.35
N ASP A 202 -15.67 -29.80 22.87
CA ASP A 202 -17.13 -29.66 22.95
C ASP A 202 -17.81 -29.37 21.58
N GLY A 203 -17.02 -29.24 20.51
CA GLY A 203 -17.51 -29.00 19.16
C GLY A 203 -17.70 -27.53 18.81
N ASN A 204 -17.41 -26.59 19.71
CA ASN A 204 -17.40 -25.17 19.39
C ASN A 204 -16.22 -24.82 18.46
N GLN A 205 -16.44 -23.81 17.62
CA GLN A 205 -15.44 -23.32 16.67
C GLN A 205 -15.34 -21.80 16.73
N ARG A 206 -14.11 -21.30 16.62
CA ARG A 206 -13.79 -19.90 16.36
C ARG A 206 -12.71 -19.80 15.29
N GLU A 207 -12.61 -18.65 14.64
CA GLU A 207 -11.57 -18.36 13.65
C GLU A 207 -10.50 -17.47 14.30
N LEU A 208 -9.24 -17.72 13.94
CA LEU A 208 -8.08 -16.95 14.35
C LEU A 208 -7.40 -16.40 13.10
N ASP A 209 -7.47 -15.09 12.88
CA ASP A 209 -6.78 -14.44 11.76
C ASP A 209 -5.27 -14.54 11.92
N ALA A 210 -4.73 -14.11 13.07
CA ALA A 210 -3.34 -14.32 13.43
C ALA A 210 -3.14 -14.38 14.95
N GLY A 211 -2.34 -15.34 15.41
CA GLY A 211 -1.93 -15.50 16.80
C GLY A 211 -0.43 -15.70 16.91
N VAL A 212 0.20 -15.07 17.90
CA VAL A 212 1.64 -15.19 18.18
C VAL A 212 1.82 -15.43 19.67
N GLN A 213 2.51 -16.50 20.04
CA GLN A 213 2.86 -16.77 21.44
C GLN A 213 4.31 -16.35 21.70
N ILE A 214 4.52 -15.51 22.71
CA ILE A 214 5.84 -15.09 23.19
C ILE A 214 5.90 -15.42 24.69
N GLY A 215 6.72 -16.39 25.07
CA GLY A 215 6.77 -16.87 26.45
C GLY A 215 5.43 -17.45 26.90
N ASP A 216 4.87 -16.90 27.99
CA ASP A 216 3.56 -17.25 28.52
C ASP A 216 2.44 -16.26 28.12
N CYS A 217 2.71 -15.36 27.18
CA CYS A 217 1.72 -14.44 26.62
C CYS A 217 1.33 -14.85 25.19
N LEU A 218 0.02 -14.91 24.93
CA LEU A 218 -0.57 -15.11 23.60
C LEU A 218 -1.16 -13.80 23.09
N TYR A 219 -0.68 -13.34 21.94
CA TYR A 219 -1.20 -12.16 21.25
C TYR A 219 -2.15 -12.61 20.15
N LEU A 220 -3.40 -12.15 20.21
CA LEU A 220 -4.44 -12.41 19.23
C LEU A 220 -4.66 -11.15 18.39
N PHE A 221 -4.70 -11.32 17.08
CA PHE A 221 -4.90 -10.24 16.13
C PHE A 221 -6.08 -10.58 15.24
N GLU A 222 -7.09 -9.71 15.25
CA GLU A 222 -8.23 -9.72 14.34
C GLU A 222 -8.01 -8.69 13.23
N CYS A 223 -7.95 -9.12 11.98
CA CYS A 223 -7.66 -8.25 10.85
C CYS A 223 -8.94 -7.64 10.29
N VAL A 224 -8.90 -6.34 9.98
CA VAL A 224 -10.02 -5.66 9.34
C VAL A 224 -9.56 -4.87 8.13
N SER A 225 -10.09 -5.22 6.96
CA SER A 225 -9.89 -4.42 5.74
C SER A 225 -10.90 -3.28 5.67
N VAL A 226 -10.41 -2.04 5.73
CA VAL A 226 -11.20 -0.80 5.73
C VAL A 226 -10.57 0.25 4.83
N GLU A 227 -11.40 0.97 4.07
CA GLU A 227 -10.98 2.08 3.21
C GLU A 227 -10.83 3.41 3.98
N ARG A 228 -10.09 4.38 3.41
CA ARG A 228 -10.02 5.79 3.85
C ARG A 228 -10.65 6.70 2.80
N PRO A 229 -11.99 6.78 2.74
CA PRO A 229 -12.63 7.70 1.82
C PRO A 229 -12.36 9.15 2.23
N LEU A 230 -12.52 10.11 1.31
CA LEU A 230 -12.39 11.54 1.61
C LEU A 230 -13.26 11.96 2.79
N ASP A 231 -14.49 11.41 2.88
CA ASP A 231 -15.40 11.67 4.00
C ASP A 231 -14.81 11.29 5.36
N TYR A 232 -13.92 10.29 5.41
CA TYR A 232 -13.16 9.97 6.62
C TYR A 232 -12.07 11.02 6.88
N GLU A 233 -11.30 11.40 5.86
CA GLU A 233 -10.22 12.40 5.98
C GLU A 233 -10.74 13.78 6.44
N ILE A 234 -11.93 14.18 6.01
CA ILE A 234 -12.56 15.45 6.43
C ILE A 234 -13.38 15.32 7.73
N GLY A 235 -13.39 14.15 8.37
CA GLY A 235 -14.08 13.92 9.64
C GLY A 235 -15.61 13.96 9.54
N ASN A 236 -16.21 13.48 8.45
CA ASN A 236 -17.67 13.41 8.31
C ASN A 236 -18.27 12.57 9.45
N PRO A 237 -19.15 13.13 10.31
CA PRO A 237 -19.65 12.43 11.49
C PRO A 237 -20.31 11.08 11.20
N LYS A 238 -21.06 10.97 10.09
CA LYS A 238 -21.74 9.73 9.72
C LYS A 238 -20.75 8.62 9.34
N THR A 239 -19.69 8.99 8.61
CA THR A 239 -18.61 8.07 8.23
C THR A 239 -17.82 7.63 9.45
N ILE A 240 -17.50 8.56 10.36
CA ILE A 240 -16.81 8.26 11.61
C ILE A 240 -17.64 7.33 12.51
N SER A 241 -18.93 7.61 12.73
CA SER A 241 -19.80 6.76 13.55
C SER A 241 -19.90 5.32 13.02
N LYS A 242 -20.09 5.15 11.70
CA LYS A 242 -20.10 3.81 11.07
C LYS A 242 -18.78 3.08 11.23
N ARG A 243 -17.66 3.81 11.18
CA ARG A 243 -16.33 3.23 11.37
C ARG A 243 -16.13 2.78 12.81
N ILE A 244 -16.54 3.59 13.78
CA ILE A 244 -16.54 3.25 15.21
C ILE A 244 -17.35 1.98 15.47
N GLU A 245 -18.57 1.92 14.93
CA GLU A 245 -19.45 0.75 15.07
C GLU A 245 -18.78 -0.52 14.54
N ARG A 246 -18.21 -0.44 13.32
CA ARG A 246 -17.50 -1.57 12.70
C ARG A 246 -16.29 -2.03 13.52
N LEU A 247 -15.46 -1.09 13.99
CA LEU A 247 -14.27 -1.42 14.77
C LEU A 247 -14.62 -1.96 16.16
N THR A 248 -15.68 -1.45 16.77
CA THR A 248 -16.21 -1.97 18.05
C THR A 248 -16.64 -3.42 17.90
N GLY A 249 -17.38 -3.75 16.83
CA GLY A 249 -17.77 -5.14 16.56
C GLY A 249 -16.57 -6.07 16.36
N LYS A 250 -15.46 -5.59 15.79
CA LYS A 250 -14.21 -6.37 15.67
C LYS A 250 -13.49 -6.57 17.00
N LEU A 251 -13.51 -5.57 17.88
CA LEU A 251 -12.98 -5.72 19.24
C LEU A 251 -13.77 -6.75 20.05
N GLU A 252 -15.10 -6.73 19.92
CA GLU A 252 -15.97 -7.73 20.56
C GLU A 252 -15.68 -9.15 20.04
N GLN A 253 -15.42 -9.30 18.74
CA GLN A 253 -15.05 -10.60 18.14
C GLN A 253 -13.76 -11.16 18.74
N VAL A 254 -12.70 -10.35 18.80
CA VAL A 254 -11.40 -10.82 19.31
C VAL A 254 -11.40 -11.01 20.83
N GLU A 255 -12.16 -10.21 21.59
CA GLU A 255 -12.37 -10.47 23.02
C GLU A 255 -13.14 -11.78 23.23
N GLY A 256 -14.16 -12.05 22.40
CA GLY A 256 -14.86 -13.33 22.40
C GLY A 256 -13.95 -14.52 22.09
N LEU A 257 -12.95 -14.35 21.21
CA LEU A 257 -11.93 -15.37 20.92
C LEU A 257 -11.00 -15.59 22.12
N LYS A 258 -10.56 -14.51 22.78
CA LYS A 258 -9.78 -14.59 24.01
C LYS A 258 -10.54 -15.36 25.09
N GLU A 259 -11.82 -15.05 25.30
CA GLU A 259 -12.63 -15.76 26.30
C GLU A 259 -12.85 -17.22 25.91
N PHE A 260 -13.03 -17.53 24.62
CA PHE A 260 -13.09 -18.93 24.14
C PHE A 260 -11.83 -19.72 24.53
N ILE A 261 -10.63 -19.16 24.26
CA ILE A 261 -9.35 -19.81 24.60
C ILE A 261 -9.17 -19.95 26.12
N LYS A 262 -9.61 -18.97 26.92
CA LYS A 262 -9.54 -19.09 28.39
C LYS A 262 -10.41 -20.23 28.93
N HIS A 263 -11.60 -20.41 28.37
CA HIS A 263 -12.52 -21.47 28.81
C HIS A 263 -12.13 -22.85 28.28
N SER A 264 -11.48 -22.90 27.10
CA SER A 264 -10.99 -24.13 26.47
C SER A 264 -9.54 -23.90 26.01
N PRO A 265 -8.55 -24.01 26.90
CA PRO A 265 -7.15 -23.76 26.53
C PRO A 265 -6.56 -24.85 25.65
N VAL A 266 -7.15 -26.03 25.62
CA VAL A 266 -6.76 -27.17 24.77
C VAL A 266 -7.97 -27.56 23.93
N GLY A 267 -7.73 -27.80 22.64
CA GLY A 267 -8.72 -28.32 21.72
C GLY A 267 -8.12 -29.35 20.77
N LYS A 268 -8.90 -29.72 19.75
CA LYS A 268 -8.55 -30.78 18.80
C LYS A 268 -7.31 -30.46 17.95
N ASN A 269 -7.05 -29.18 17.72
CA ASN A 269 -5.98 -28.71 16.85
C ASN A 269 -5.15 -27.54 17.42
N TYR A 270 -5.27 -27.28 18.73
CA TYR A 270 -4.50 -26.24 19.42
C TYR A 270 -4.27 -26.61 20.89
N ASP A 271 -3.17 -26.10 21.46
CA ASP A 271 -2.84 -26.21 22.88
C ASP A 271 -2.21 -24.90 23.33
N TYR A 272 -2.95 -24.15 24.14
CA TYR A 272 -2.55 -22.91 24.80
C TYR A 272 -2.52 -23.08 26.33
N SER A 273 -2.39 -24.31 26.83
CA SER A 273 -2.37 -24.60 28.27
C SER A 273 -1.22 -23.94 29.03
N THR A 274 -0.13 -23.59 28.34
CA THR A 274 1.03 -22.89 28.92
C THR A 274 0.86 -21.37 28.99
N VAL A 275 -0.18 -20.82 28.36
CA VAL A 275 -0.44 -19.39 28.28
C VAL A 275 -1.04 -18.90 29.60
N LYS A 276 -0.43 -17.87 30.19
CA LYS A 276 -0.93 -17.21 31.41
C LYS A 276 -1.62 -15.88 31.11
N ARG A 277 -1.24 -15.21 30.02
CA ARG A 277 -1.82 -13.93 29.60
C ARG A 277 -2.23 -13.98 28.14
N ILE A 278 -3.37 -13.38 27.84
CA ILE A 278 -3.84 -13.23 26.46
C ILE A 278 -4.09 -11.75 26.21
N GLU A 279 -3.32 -11.18 25.29
CA GLU A 279 -3.57 -9.87 24.72
C GLU A 279 -4.31 -9.99 23.39
N HIS A 280 -5.15 -9.01 23.09
CA HIS A 280 -5.93 -9.00 21.86
C HIS A 280 -5.96 -7.61 21.24
N PHE A 281 -5.90 -7.59 19.91
CA PHE A 281 -5.87 -6.38 19.11
C PHE A 281 -6.66 -6.56 17.82
N VAL A 282 -7.24 -5.47 17.33
CA VAL A 282 -7.76 -5.34 15.97
C VAL A 282 -6.69 -4.65 15.13
N VAL A 283 -6.35 -5.23 13.99
CA VAL A 283 -5.35 -4.69 13.06
C VAL A 283 -6.05 -4.05 11.86
N SER A 284 -5.92 -2.73 11.72
CA SER A 284 -6.40 -1.94 10.57
C SER A 284 -5.23 -1.65 9.63
N PRO A 285 -5.42 -1.42 8.31
CA PRO A 285 -4.30 -1.23 7.38
C PRO A 285 -3.48 0.05 7.62
N PHE A 286 -3.94 0.93 8.51
CA PHE A 286 -3.31 2.19 8.88
C PHE A 286 -3.69 2.56 10.32
N VAL A 287 -3.00 3.57 10.86
CA VAL A 287 -3.27 4.10 12.19
C VAL A 287 -4.68 4.67 12.26
N GLU A 288 -5.43 4.25 13.27
CA GLU A 288 -6.80 4.69 13.53
C GLU A 288 -6.86 5.78 14.59
N TRP A 289 -7.88 6.62 14.50
CA TRP A 289 -8.23 7.51 15.60
C TRP A 289 -8.93 6.73 16.71
N ILE A 290 -8.42 6.83 17.93
CA ILE A 290 -8.99 6.20 19.13
C ILE A 290 -9.86 7.22 19.85
N TRP A 291 -11.16 6.93 19.94
CA TRP A 291 -12.18 7.91 20.37
C TRP A 291 -12.46 7.93 21.88
N SER A 292 -11.83 7.06 22.66
CA SER A 292 -12.02 6.96 24.10
C SER A 292 -10.77 6.39 24.77
N TYR A 293 -10.55 6.75 26.04
CA TYR A 293 -9.52 6.19 26.92
C TYR A 293 -10.04 5.00 27.75
N SER A 294 -11.15 4.39 27.36
CA SER A 294 -11.72 3.26 28.06
C SER A 294 -10.80 2.02 28.00
N PRO A 295 -10.78 1.16 29.03
CA PRO A 295 -10.01 -0.10 29.02
C PRO A 295 -10.40 -1.06 27.87
N THR A 296 -11.55 -0.86 27.25
CA THR A 296 -11.97 -1.60 26.05
C THR A 296 -11.19 -1.21 24.79
N LEU A 297 -10.60 -0.02 24.76
CA LEU A 297 -9.82 0.50 23.63
C LEU A 297 -8.32 0.58 23.92
N TRP A 298 -7.90 0.33 25.15
CA TRP A 298 -6.51 0.39 25.58
C TRP A 298 -6.13 -0.88 26.32
N SER A 299 -4.97 -1.44 25.96
CA SER A 299 -4.34 -2.54 26.69
C SER A 299 -3.70 -2.04 27.97
N ASP A 300 -3.47 -2.96 28.91
CA ASP A 300 -2.78 -2.65 30.18
C ASP A 300 -1.32 -2.24 29.94
N LEU A 301 -0.77 -2.60 28.77
CA LEU A 301 0.55 -2.19 28.29
C LEU A 301 0.60 -0.74 27.76
N GLY A 302 -0.53 -0.02 27.77
CA GLY A 302 -0.62 1.36 27.30
C GLY A 302 -0.72 1.53 25.79
N PHE A 303 -0.89 0.44 25.04
CA PHE A 303 -1.15 0.49 23.60
C PHE A 303 -2.66 0.51 23.30
N PRO A 304 -3.10 1.20 22.24
CA PRO A 304 -4.48 1.06 21.79
C PRO A 304 -4.76 -0.38 21.33
N ARG A 305 -5.99 -0.85 21.51
CA ARG A 305 -6.43 -2.17 21.05
C ARG A 305 -6.73 -2.21 19.55
N ILE A 306 -6.79 -1.06 18.89
CA ILE A 306 -6.89 -0.95 17.43
C ILE A 306 -5.56 -0.38 16.95
N VAL A 307 -4.85 -1.14 16.13
CA VAL A 307 -3.47 -0.88 15.75
C VAL A 307 -3.28 -1.04 14.24
N SER A 308 -2.28 -0.36 13.70
CA SER A 308 -1.73 -0.67 12.38
C SER A 308 -0.78 -1.88 12.44
N PRO A 309 -0.43 -2.50 11.29
CA PRO A 309 0.60 -3.55 11.26
C PRO A 309 1.92 -3.12 11.89
N GLY A 310 2.31 -1.85 11.72
CA GLY A 310 3.55 -1.33 12.31
C GLY A 310 3.49 -1.27 13.83
N GLU A 311 2.35 -0.82 14.39
CA GLU A 311 2.12 -0.78 15.84
C GLU A 311 1.98 -2.18 16.43
N ALA A 312 1.33 -3.11 15.73
CA ALA A 312 1.26 -4.52 16.15
C ALA A 312 2.66 -5.15 16.27
N LEU A 313 3.55 -4.87 15.31
CA LEU A 313 4.94 -5.34 15.38
C LEU A 313 5.71 -4.70 16.54
N LEU A 314 5.52 -3.40 16.78
CA LEU A 314 6.12 -2.70 17.92
C LEU A 314 5.71 -3.32 19.26
N ILE A 315 4.43 -3.71 19.40
CA ILE A 315 3.90 -4.37 20.60
C ILE A 315 4.63 -5.69 20.86
N LEU A 316 4.85 -6.49 19.82
CA LEU A 316 5.55 -7.78 19.93
C LEU A 316 7.04 -7.62 20.23
N GLU A 317 7.65 -6.49 19.85
CA GLU A 317 9.06 -6.18 20.08
C GLU A 317 9.33 -5.51 21.43
N THR A 318 8.28 -5.03 22.11
CA THR A 318 8.42 -4.36 23.42
C THR A 318 8.62 -5.43 24.50
N PRO A 319 9.77 -5.45 25.20
CA PRO A 319 9.98 -6.38 26.30
C PRO A 319 8.98 -6.09 27.43
N GLU A 320 8.47 -7.15 28.06
CA GLU A 320 7.76 -7.05 29.35
C GLU A 320 8.70 -6.62 30.49
#